data_AF-A0A1I2ZBS0-F1
#
_entry.id   AF-A0A1I2ZBS0-F1
#
_cell.length_a   1.000
_cell.length_b   1.000
_cell.length_c   1.000
_cell.angle_alpha   90.00
_cell.angle_beta   90.00
_cell.angle_gamma   90.00
#
_symmetry.space_group_name_H-M   'P 1'
#
loop_
_entity.id
_entity.type
_entity.pdbx_description
1 polymer ?
#
loop_
_entity_poly.entity_id
_entity_poly.type
_entity_poly.pdbx_seq_one_letter_code
_entity_poly.pdbx_strand_id
1 'polypeptide(L)'
;MVFILNVIALYFAFTSKHVDGVYWGAVLPALYAIVVAPHALIGRTDIPQPRIAKLLAEKWDNADDLTAYIAKYWMALAYPTTSWKKQRNSVILYLTSFFLSIVYFTKEMFAAGIFMFVVGYVLYQMSLRVDRPRSVYTSPEFRDGSDNEFARKEWELAAMSIMAFADLYPDDRALSDSAKEISEDSDVKLLLAKYRREALGWAG
;
A
#
# COMPACT_ATOMS: atom_id res chain seq x y z
N MET A 1 15.72 10.61 -2.26
CA MET A 1 16.70 9.80 -3.02
C MET A 1 16.15 9.36 -4.37
N VAL A 2 15.08 8.56 -4.44
CA VAL A 2 14.50 8.09 -5.73
C VAL A 2 14.13 9.23 -6.67
N PHE A 3 13.49 10.30 -6.17
CA PHE A 3 13.17 11.48 -6.99
C PHE A 3 14.41 12.09 -7.66
N ILE A 4 15.49 12.31 -6.89
CA ILE A 4 16.73 12.92 -7.38
C ILE A 4 17.40 12.01 -8.42
N LEU A 5 17.49 10.71 -8.14
CA LEU A 5 18.04 9.73 -9.09
C LEU A 5 17.22 9.68 -10.38
N ASN A 6 15.90 9.79 -10.29
CA ASN A 6 15.00 9.80 -11.43
C ASN A 6 15.20 11.06 -12.30
N VAL A 7 15.34 12.23 -11.67
CA VAL A 7 15.64 13.50 -12.38
C VAL A 7 16.99 13.42 -13.08
N ILE A 8 18.02 12.88 -12.43
CA ILE A 8 19.35 12.70 -13.03
C ILE A 8 19.27 11.74 -14.23
N ALA A 9 18.56 10.62 -14.08
CA ALA A 9 18.40 9.64 -15.16
C ALA A 9 17.67 10.23 -16.37
N LEU A 10 16.60 11.01 -16.14
CA LEU A 10 15.89 11.73 -17.21
C LEU A 10 16.79 12.78 -17.86
N TYR A 11 17.54 13.55 -17.08
CA TYR A 11 18.48 14.53 -17.61
C TYR A 11 19.49 13.88 -18.56
N PHE A 12 20.12 12.77 -18.15
CA PHE A 12 21.02 12.01 -19.02
C PHE A 12 20.30 11.44 -20.25
N ALA A 13 19.05 11.00 -20.10
CA ALA A 13 18.30 10.43 -21.22
C ALA A 13 18.01 11.44 -22.34
N PHE A 14 17.83 12.72 -22.00
CA PHE A 14 17.55 13.77 -22.98
C PHE A 14 18.77 14.60 -23.41
N THR A 15 19.89 14.52 -22.68
CA THR A 15 21.11 15.30 -22.99
C THR A 15 22.24 14.46 -23.56
N SER A 16 22.22 13.14 -23.35
CA SER A 16 23.22 12.25 -23.92
C SER A 16 23.06 12.12 -25.43
N LYS A 17 24.14 12.33 -26.18
CA LYS A 17 24.21 12.06 -27.63
C LYS A 17 24.37 10.58 -27.96
N HIS A 18 24.45 9.70 -26.95
CA HIS A 18 24.53 8.26 -27.17
C HIS A 18 23.20 7.71 -27.69
N VAL A 19 23.28 6.78 -28.64
CA VAL A 19 22.13 6.09 -29.26
C VAL A 19 21.23 5.43 -28.21
N ASP A 20 21.82 4.84 -27.16
CA ASP A 20 21.08 4.19 -26.07
C ASP A 20 20.68 5.15 -24.94
N GLY A 21 21.06 6.43 -25.06
CA GLY A 21 20.85 7.46 -24.04
C GLY A 21 19.39 7.53 -23.60
N VAL A 22 18.49 7.40 -24.58
CA VAL A 22 17.04 7.53 -24.43
C VAL A 22 16.43 6.50 -23.46
N TYR A 23 17.12 5.38 -23.19
CA TYR A 23 16.66 4.33 -22.27
C TYR A 23 17.07 4.55 -20.82
N TRP A 24 17.98 5.48 -20.50
CA TRP A 24 18.43 5.70 -19.11
C TRP A 24 17.28 6.09 -18.17
N GLY A 25 16.32 6.86 -18.67
CA GLY A 25 15.12 7.23 -17.90
C GLY A 25 14.23 6.02 -17.57
N ALA A 26 14.27 4.95 -18.36
CA ALA A 26 13.46 3.75 -18.18
C ALA A 26 14.04 2.77 -17.15
N VAL A 27 15.35 2.82 -16.90
CA VAL A 27 16.05 1.87 -16.02
C VAL A 27 15.49 1.91 -14.60
N LEU A 28 15.36 3.10 -14.01
CA LEU A 28 14.96 3.22 -12.60
C LEU A 28 13.51 2.76 -12.36
N PRO A 29 12.49 3.18 -13.16
CA PRO A 29 11.15 2.65 -13.03
C PRO A 29 11.07 1.13 -13.27
N ALA A 30 11.76 0.61 -14.29
CA ALA A 30 11.74 -0.81 -14.59
C ALA A 30 12.34 -1.67 -13.46
N LEU A 31 13.52 -1.28 -12.95
CA LEU A 31 14.15 -1.98 -11.82
C LEU A 31 13.28 -1.93 -10.56
N TYR A 32 12.66 -0.80 -10.28
CA TYR A 32 11.77 -0.68 -9.13
C TYR A 32 10.53 -1.58 -9.27
N ALA A 33 9.95 -1.64 -10.47
CA ALA A 33 8.82 -2.53 -10.76
C ALA A 33 9.20 -4.01 -10.61
N ILE A 34 10.40 -4.42 -11.07
CA ILE A 34 10.84 -5.81 -10.99
C ILE A 34 11.17 -6.22 -9.55
N VAL A 35 11.88 -5.38 -8.81
CA VAL A 35 12.39 -5.75 -7.47
C VAL A 35 11.33 -5.55 -6.39
N VAL A 36 10.61 -4.43 -6.44
CA VAL A 36 9.77 -3.99 -5.31
C VAL A 36 8.30 -4.35 -5.52
N ALA A 37 7.79 -4.30 -6.74
CA ALA A 37 6.36 -4.57 -6.98
C ALA A 37 5.91 -5.99 -6.63
N PRO A 38 6.68 -7.07 -6.89
CA PRO A 38 6.27 -8.42 -6.48
C PRO A 38 6.05 -8.52 -4.97
N HIS A 39 6.97 -7.95 -4.19
CA HIS A 39 6.86 -7.94 -2.73
C HIS A 39 5.62 -7.16 -2.25
N ALA A 40 5.33 -6.03 -2.91
CA ALA A 40 4.20 -5.18 -2.57
C ALA A 40 2.83 -5.70 -3.04
N LEU A 41 2.78 -6.39 -4.19
CA LEU A 41 1.54 -6.81 -4.85
C LEU A 41 1.17 -8.26 -4.57
N ILE A 42 2.15 -9.14 -4.35
CA ILE A 42 1.88 -10.56 -4.11
C ILE A 42 1.66 -10.82 -2.62
N GLY A 43 2.22 -9.98 -1.74
CA GLY A 43 1.90 -9.98 -0.30
C GLY A 43 1.98 -11.37 0.32
N ARG A 44 3.18 -11.94 0.43
CA ARG A 44 3.37 -13.19 1.19
C ARG A 44 3.16 -12.89 2.66
N THR A 45 2.09 -13.44 3.22
CA THR A 45 1.85 -13.37 4.66
C THR A 45 2.82 -14.31 5.37
N ASP A 46 3.44 -13.86 6.46
CA ASP A 46 4.31 -14.72 7.26
C ASP A 46 3.49 -15.77 8.04
N ILE A 47 2.20 -15.49 8.24
CA ILE A 47 1.22 -16.37 8.85
C ILE A 47 0.25 -16.86 7.76
N PRO A 48 -0.02 -18.17 7.64
CA PRO A 48 -1.03 -18.68 6.71
C PRO A 48 -2.42 -18.09 7.00
N GLN A 49 -3.18 -17.72 5.95
CA GLN A 49 -4.52 -17.12 6.10
C GLN A 49 -5.47 -17.89 7.05
N PRO A 50 -5.55 -19.23 7.02
CA PRO A 50 -6.43 -19.96 7.94
C PRO A 50 -6.05 -19.77 9.41
N ARG A 51 -4.76 -19.54 9.68
CA ARG A 51 -4.26 -19.29 11.03
C ARG A 51 -4.54 -17.85 11.47
N ILE A 52 -4.46 -16.88 10.56
CA ILE A 52 -4.89 -15.50 10.82
C ILE A 52 -6.38 -15.49 11.19
N ALA A 53 -7.23 -16.12 10.37
CA ALA A 53 -8.67 -16.20 10.62
C ALA A 53 -8.98 -16.80 11.99
N LYS A 54 -8.31 -17.90 12.35
CA LYS A 54 -8.49 -18.53 13.66
C LYS A 54 -8.12 -17.59 14.82
N LEU A 55 -6.98 -16.92 14.73
CA LEU A 55 -6.51 -16.00 15.78
C LEU A 55 -7.42 -14.78 15.92
N LEU A 56 -7.88 -14.22 14.80
CA LEU A 56 -8.79 -13.08 14.80
C LEU A 56 -10.19 -13.47 15.27
N ALA A 57 -10.66 -14.67 14.92
CA ALA A 57 -11.96 -15.17 15.33
C ALA A 57 -12.10 -15.24 16.85
N GLU A 58 -11.03 -15.30 17.64
CA GLU A 58 -11.17 -15.26 19.11
C GLU A 58 -11.60 -13.89 19.63
N LYS A 59 -11.28 -12.81 18.91
CA LYS A 59 -11.45 -11.42 19.38
C LYS A 59 -12.37 -10.56 18.50
N TRP A 60 -12.63 -10.98 17.27
CA TRP A 60 -13.32 -10.18 16.25
C TRP A 60 -14.48 -10.98 15.64
N ASP A 61 -15.65 -10.35 15.55
CA ASP A 61 -16.86 -10.95 14.97
C ASP A 61 -16.82 -10.97 13.43
N ASN A 62 -16.04 -10.08 12.81
CA ASN A 62 -15.81 -9.99 11.37
C ASN A 62 -14.43 -10.54 10.94
N ALA A 63 -13.96 -11.59 11.60
CA ALA A 63 -12.62 -12.16 11.41
C ALA A 63 -12.29 -12.57 9.97
N ASP A 64 -13.26 -13.05 9.19
CA ASP A 64 -13.05 -13.45 7.79
C ASP A 64 -12.76 -12.24 6.89
N ASP A 65 -13.57 -11.19 7.00
CA ASP A 65 -13.38 -9.93 6.27
C ASP A 65 -12.03 -9.28 6.64
N LEU A 66 -11.70 -9.28 7.94
CA LEU A 66 -10.41 -8.77 8.42
C LEU A 66 -9.24 -9.61 7.90
N THR A 67 -9.36 -10.93 7.88
CA THR A 67 -8.31 -11.82 7.37
C THR A 67 -8.05 -11.57 5.89
N ALA A 68 -9.11 -11.46 5.09
CA ALA A 68 -8.99 -11.16 3.67
C ALA A 68 -8.34 -9.78 3.45
N TYR A 69 -8.74 -8.77 4.21
CA TYR A 69 -8.18 -7.42 4.12
C TYR A 69 -6.71 -7.38 4.56
N ILE A 70 -6.38 -7.99 5.70
CA ILE A 70 -5.02 -8.09 6.23
C ILE A 70 -4.11 -8.84 5.25
N ALA A 71 -4.55 -9.96 4.70
CA ALA A 71 -3.75 -10.70 3.72
C ALA A 71 -3.54 -9.89 2.44
N LYS A 72 -4.57 -9.19 1.96
CA LYS A 72 -4.47 -8.32 0.77
C LYS A 72 -3.48 -7.17 0.98
N TYR A 73 -3.45 -6.57 2.17
CA TYR A 73 -2.61 -5.41 2.49
C TYR A 73 -1.48 -5.73 3.48
N TRP A 74 -1.03 -6.99 3.53
CA TRP A 74 -0.05 -7.49 4.50
C TRP A 74 1.19 -6.61 4.55
N MET A 75 1.74 -6.28 3.39
CA MET A 75 2.95 -5.46 3.28
C MET A 75 2.78 -4.07 3.91
N ALA A 76 1.58 -3.48 3.79
CA ALA A 76 1.29 -2.18 4.37
C ALA A 76 1.24 -2.27 5.89
N LEU A 77 0.59 -3.31 6.42
CA LEU A 77 0.40 -3.51 7.85
C LEU A 77 1.70 -3.93 8.55
N ALA A 78 2.46 -4.86 7.97
CA ALA A 78 3.72 -5.37 8.49
C ALA A 78 4.87 -4.34 8.48
N TYR A 79 4.85 -3.36 7.57
CA TYR A 79 5.93 -2.37 7.44
C TYR A 79 5.45 -0.90 7.47
N PRO A 80 4.84 -0.44 8.59
CA PRO A 80 4.24 0.89 8.70
C PRO A 80 5.18 2.05 8.34
N THR A 81 6.43 1.92 8.79
CA THR A 81 7.41 3.01 8.73
C THR A 81 7.99 3.22 7.33
N THR A 82 7.80 2.24 6.44
CA THR A 82 8.37 2.26 5.08
C THR A 82 7.32 2.26 3.96
N SER A 83 6.06 1.91 4.26
CA SER A 83 4.96 1.84 3.28
C SER A 83 4.74 3.17 2.57
N TRP A 84 4.62 4.28 3.31
CA TRP A 84 4.41 5.61 2.72
C TRP A 84 5.54 6.04 1.77
N LYS A 85 6.81 5.70 2.11
CA LYS A 85 7.98 6.00 1.25
C LYS A 85 7.88 5.23 -0.06
N LYS A 86 7.46 3.96 0.00
CA LYS A 86 7.28 3.09 -1.17
C LYS A 86 6.10 3.55 -2.03
N GLN A 87 4.99 3.99 -1.42
CA GLN A 87 3.89 4.61 -2.15
C GLN A 87 4.38 5.85 -2.92
N ARG A 88 5.02 6.81 -2.25
CA ARG A 88 5.56 8.01 -2.89
C ARG A 88 6.52 7.70 -4.03
N ASN A 89 7.43 6.75 -3.83
CA ASN A 89 8.36 6.34 -4.88
C ASN A 89 7.62 5.72 -6.08
N SER A 90 6.62 4.88 -5.82
CA SER A 90 5.78 4.29 -6.87
C SER A 90 5.03 5.37 -7.66
N VAL A 91 4.54 6.42 -6.99
CA VAL A 91 3.89 7.58 -7.63
C VAL A 91 4.81 8.27 -8.62
N ILE A 92 6.00 8.65 -8.16
CA ILE A 92 6.99 9.33 -9.00
C ILE A 92 7.36 8.47 -10.22
N LEU A 93 7.57 7.16 -9.99
CA LEU A 93 8.05 6.26 -11.03
C LEU A 93 6.96 5.86 -12.03
N TYR A 94 5.69 5.72 -11.63
CA TYR A 94 4.63 5.45 -12.61
C TYR A 94 4.39 6.68 -13.50
N LEU A 95 4.42 7.90 -12.94
CA LEU A 95 4.28 9.13 -13.72
C LEU A 95 5.41 9.25 -14.73
N THR A 96 6.63 8.95 -14.29
CA THR A 96 7.80 8.90 -15.17
C THR A 96 7.65 7.86 -16.27
N SER A 97 7.13 6.68 -15.93
CA SER A 97 6.92 5.59 -16.90
C SER A 97 5.88 5.97 -17.95
N PHE A 98 4.76 6.56 -17.56
CA PHE A 98 3.75 7.04 -18.51
C PHE A 98 4.28 8.19 -19.37
N PHE A 99 5.04 9.12 -18.79
CA PHE A 99 5.71 10.16 -19.57
C PHE A 99 6.66 9.56 -20.61
N LEU A 100 7.53 8.63 -20.22
CA LEU A 100 8.46 7.96 -21.13
C LEU A 100 7.74 7.13 -22.19
N SER A 101 6.61 6.49 -21.84
CA SER A 101 5.75 5.84 -22.82
C SER A 101 5.33 6.81 -23.93
N ILE A 102 4.79 7.99 -23.58
CA ILE A 102 4.39 9.02 -24.55
C ILE A 102 5.58 9.47 -25.40
N VAL A 103 6.74 9.71 -24.77
CA VAL A 103 7.97 10.10 -25.47
C VAL A 103 8.41 9.02 -26.47
N TYR A 104 8.36 7.75 -26.09
CA TYR A 104 8.76 6.66 -26.98
C TYR A 104 7.78 6.47 -28.15
N PHE A 105 6.48 6.63 -27.91
CA PHE A 105 5.48 6.63 -28.98
C PHE A 105 5.69 7.77 -29.99
N THR A 106 5.98 8.98 -29.51
CA THR A 106 6.26 10.13 -30.40
C THR A 106 7.58 10.01 -31.17
N LYS A 107 8.47 9.11 -30.74
CA LYS A 107 9.72 8.74 -31.41
C LYS A 107 9.61 7.44 -32.22
N GLU A 108 8.39 6.94 -32.44
CA GLU A 108 8.12 5.69 -33.17
C GLU A 108 8.74 4.42 -32.55
N MET A 109 9.19 4.50 -31.29
CA MET A 109 9.72 3.38 -30.52
C MET A 109 8.60 2.63 -29.79
N PHE A 110 7.64 2.09 -30.55
CA PHE A 110 6.39 1.53 -30.01
C PHE A 110 6.59 0.43 -28.97
N ALA A 111 7.52 -0.50 -29.20
CA ALA A 111 7.79 -1.59 -28.25
C ALA A 111 8.27 -1.07 -26.89
N ALA A 112 9.18 -0.10 -26.89
CA ALA A 112 9.64 0.55 -25.67
C ALA A 112 8.51 1.34 -24.99
N GLY A 113 7.67 2.01 -25.78
CA GLY A 113 6.49 2.72 -25.28
C GLY A 113 5.53 1.79 -24.54
N ILE A 114 5.14 0.68 -25.16
CA ILE A 114 4.26 -0.34 -24.56
C ILE A 114 4.89 -0.91 -23.28
N PHE A 115 6.18 -1.22 -23.31
CA PHE A 115 6.88 -1.72 -22.11
C PHE A 115 6.79 -0.72 -20.95
N MET A 116 7.08 0.56 -21.20
CA MET A 116 6.99 1.60 -20.17
C MET A 116 5.55 1.85 -19.70
N PHE A 117 4.56 1.69 -20.57
CA PHE A 117 3.17 1.73 -20.14
C PHE A 117 2.84 0.60 -19.15
N VAL A 118 3.27 -0.64 -19.43
CA VAL A 118 3.08 -1.78 -18.53
C VAL A 118 3.80 -1.57 -17.20
N VAL A 119 5.06 -1.10 -17.23
CA VAL A 119 5.82 -0.74 -16.02
C VAL A 119 5.07 0.32 -15.21
N GLY A 120 4.57 1.37 -15.87
CA GLY A 120 3.77 2.42 -15.25
C GLY A 120 2.50 1.87 -14.61
N TYR A 121 1.79 0.98 -15.28
CA TYR A 121 0.59 0.35 -14.74
C TYR A 121 0.88 -0.49 -13.48
N VAL A 122 1.94 -1.30 -13.49
CA VAL A 122 2.36 -2.09 -12.32
C VAL A 122 2.70 -1.18 -11.13
N LEU A 123 3.43 -0.11 -11.37
CA LEU A 123 3.81 0.87 -10.35
C LEU A 123 2.60 1.67 -9.84
N TYR A 124 1.64 1.97 -10.71
CA TYR A 124 0.37 2.59 -10.33
C TYR A 124 -0.42 1.67 -9.39
N GLN A 125 -0.61 0.39 -9.75
CA GLN A 125 -1.27 -0.59 -8.89
C GLN A 125 -0.55 -0.74 -7.54
N MET A 126 0.78 -0.73 -7.56
CA MET A 126 1.58 -0.74 -6.34
C MET A 126 1.33 0.51 -5.48
N SER A 127 1.27 1.70 -6.09
CA SER A 127 1.01 2.95 -5.37
C SER A 127 -0.34 2.97 -4.65
N LEU A 128 -1.35 2.31 -5.20
CA LEU A 128 -2.67 2.20 -4.57
C LEU A 128 -2.68 1.21 -3.41
N ARG A 129 -1.82 0.19 -3.43
CA ARG A 129 -1.88 -0.94 -2.50
C ARG A 129 -0.96 -0.80 -1.29
N VAL A 130 0.24 -0.24 -1.48
CA VAL A 130 1.35 -0.35 -0.52
C VAL A 130 1.10 0.35 0.82
N ASP A 131 0.24 1.36 0.85
CA ASP A 131 -0.12 2.06 2.10
C ASP A 131 -1.64 2.22 2.24
N ARG A 132 -2.42 1.35 1.56
CA ARG A 132 -3.88 1.49 1.44
C ARG A 132 -4.58 1.63 2.79
N PRO A 133 -4.36 0.76 3.80
CA PRO A 133 -5.10 0.83 5.06
C PRO A 133 -4.95 2.17 5.76
N ARG A 134 -3.73 2.73 5.80
CA ARG A 134 -3.49 4.04 6.42
C ARG A 134 -4.04 5.18 5.57
N SER A 135 -3.82 5.15 4.25
CA SER A 135 -4.35 6.18 3.35
C SER A 135 -5.88 6.25 3.33
N VAL A 136 -6.55 5.10 3.50
CA VAL A 136 -8.00 5.03 3.61
C VAL A 136 -8.44 5.56 4.97
N TYR A 137 -7.82 5.11 6.06
CA TYR A 137 -8.17 5.55 7.41
C TYR A 137 -8.06 7.08 7.59
N THR A 138 -7.01 7.70 7.02
CA THR A 138 -6.78 9.15 7.14
C THR A 138 -7.58 9.99 6.14
N SER A 139 -8.30 9.38 5.20
CA SER A 139 -9.04 10.11 4.17
C SER A 139 -10.45 10.48 4.65
N PRO A 140 -10.81 11.77 4.69
CA PRO A 140 -12.17 12.21 5.03
C PRO A 140 -13.23 11.65 4.09
N GLU A 141 -12.92 11.49 2.80
CA GLU A 141 -13.86 10.97 1.78
C GLU A 141 -14.31 9.53 2.12
N PHE A 142 -13.39 8.70 2.60
CA PHE A 142 -13.69 7.33 3.03
C PHE A 142 -14.40 7.31 4.38
N ARG A 143 -14.04 8.24 5.27
CA ARG A 143 -14.64 8.36 6.60
C ARG A 143 -16.09 8.83 6.53
N ASP A 144 -16.37 9.91 5.83
CA ASP A 144 -17.71 10.51 5.78
C ASP A 144 -18.69 9.64 4.98
N GLY A 145 -18.17 8.82 4.05
CA GLY A 145 -18.99 7.93 3.22
C GLY A 145 -19.96 8.68 2.31
N SER A 146 -19.71 9.99 2.10
CA SER A 146 -20.66 10.94 1.50
C SER A 146 -21.16 10.54 0.11
N ASP A 147 -20.36 9.76 -0.62
CA ASP A 147 -20.67 9.35 -2.00
C ASP A 147 -20.92 7.84 -2.16
N ASN A 148 -20.58 6.99 -1.17
CA ASN A 148 -20.61 5.53 -1.34
C ASN A 148 -20.52 4.73 -0.01
N GLU A 149 -21.49 3.85 0.24
CA GLU A 149 -21.47 2.88 1.36
C GLU A 149 -20.22 1.97 1.33
N PHE A 150 -19.72 1.64 0.14
CA PHE A 150 -18.49 0.85 0.00
C PHE A 150 -17.26 1.60 0.52
N ALA A 151 -17.21 2.94 0.41
CA ALA A 151 -16.09 3.73 0.90
C ALA A 151 -16.05 3.74 2.43
N ARG A 152 -17.22 3.91 3.06
CA ARG A 152 -17.34 3.78 4.52
C ARG A 152 -16.96 2.38 4.99
N LYS A 153 -17.43 1.32 4.33
CA LYS A 153 -17.06 -0.05 4.69
C LYS A 153 -15.55 -0.30 4.55
N GLU A 154 -14.90 0.24 3.52
CA GLU A 154 -13.44 0.15 3.38
C GLU A 154 -12.72 0.91 4.51
N TRP A 155 -13.24 2.07 4.91
CA TRP A 155 -12.72 2.83 6.06
C TRP A 155 -12.79 2.04 7.36
N GLU A 156 -13.94 1.42 7.65
CA GLU A 156 -14.13 0.59 8.84
C GLU A 156 -13.16 -0.61 8.85
N LEU A 157 -13.05 -1.32 7.72
CA LEU A 157 -12.12 -2.44 7.58
C LEU A 157 -10.66 -1.99 7.71
N ALA A 158 -10.31 -0.83 7.16
CA ALA A 158 -8.97 -0.28 7.28
C ALA A 158 -8.61 0.00 8.74
N ALA A 159 -9.47 0.72 9.47
CA ALA A 159 -9.27 1.04 10.89
C ALA A 159 -9.16 -0.24 11.75
N MET A 160 -10.12 -1.14 11.61
CA MET A 160 -10.12 -2.41 12.35
C MET A 160 -8.92 -3.29 11.99
N SER A 161 -8.49 -3.32 10.72
CA SER A 161 -7.35 -4.13 10.30
C SER A 161 -6.04 -3.70 10.94
N ILE A 162 -5.84 -2.39 11.17
CA ILE A 162 -4.62 -1.90 11.84
C ILE A 162 -4.58 -2.39 13.29
N MET A 163 -5.72 -2.36 13.98
CA MET A 163 -5.84 -2.88 15.34
C MET A 163 -5.74 -4.40 15.41
N ALA A 164 -6.46 -5.10 14.54
CA ALA A 164 -6.45 -6.55 14.44
C ALA A 164 -5.05 -7.08 14.06
N PHE A 165 -4.27 -6.33 13.29
CA PHE A 165 -2.90 -6.70 12.98
C PHE A 165 -1.98 -6.58 14.21
N ALA A 166 -2.16 -5.58 15.07
CA ALA A 166 -1.45 -5.49 16.33
C ALA A 166 -1.80 -6.67 17.28
N ASP A 167 -3.04 -7.16 17.25
CA ASP A 167 -3.46 -8.36 17.99
C ASP A 167 -2.69 -9.63 17.57
N LEU A 168 -2.15 -9.68 16.33
CA LEU A 168 -1.33 -10.81 15.85
C LEU A 168 0.12 -10.75 16.35
N TYR A 169 0.59 -9.57 16.77
CA TYR A 169 1.98 -9.30 17.18
C TYR A 169 2.01 -8.44 18.47
N PRO A 170 1.54 -8.98 19.61
CA PRO A 170 1.39 -8.20 20.85
C PRO A 170 2.71 -7.65 21.40
N ASP A 171 3.84 -8.26 21.04
CA ASP A 171 5.18 -7.84 21.47
C ASP A 171 5.76 -6.68 20.64
N ASP A 172 5.15 -6.34 19.50
CA ASP A 172 5.60 -5.24 18.64
C ASP A 172 5.06 -3.89 19.14
N ARG A 173 5.93 -3.14 19.81
CA ARG A 173 5.59 -1.82 20.36
C ARG A 173 5.12 -0.83 19.29
N ALA A 174 5.72 -0.83 18.10
CA ALA A 174 5.36 0.13 17.06
C ALA A 174 3.95 -0.13 16.51
N LEU A 175 3.56 -1.41 16.39
CA LEU A 175 2.20 -1.80 16.01
C LEU A 175 1.20 -1.50 17.14
N SER A 176 1.57 -1.77 18.39
CA SER A 176 0.74 -1.46 19.56
C SER A 176 0.48 0.04 19.70
N ASP A 177 1.50 0.89 19.56
CA ASP A 177 1.37 2.34 19.66
C ASP A 177 0.46 2.89 18.56
N SER A 178 0.61 2.40 17.32
CA SER A 178 -0.26 2.78 16.20
C SER A 178 -1.71 2.33 16.43
N ALA A 179 -1.94 1.14 16.99
CA ALA A 179 -3.28 0.66 17.32
C ALA A 179 -3.90 1.48 18.46
N LYS A 180 -3.10 1.92 19.45
CA LYS A 180 -3.55 2.76 20.55
C LYS A 180 -4.03 4.12 20.06
N GLU A 181 -3.24 4.78 19.22
CA GLU A 181 -3.62 6.07 18.61
C GLU A 181 -4.96 5.97 17.86
N ILE A 182 -5.14 4.90 17.08
CA ILE A 182 -6.38 4.65 16.33
C ILE A 182 -7.57 4.34 17.25
N SER A 183 -7.32 3.65 18.37
CA SER A 183 -8.37 3.33 19.36
C SER A 183 -8.91 4.56 20.12
N GLU A 184 -8.18 5.69 20.08
CA GLU A 184 -8.62 6.93 20.71
C GLU A 184 -9.67 7.68 19.86
N ASP A 185 -9.75 7.39 18.56
CA ASP A 185 -10.73 7.96 17.64
C ASP A 185 -12.17 7.56 18.00
N SER A 186 -13.08 8.54 18.08
CA SER A 186 -14.47 8.35 18.50
C SER A 186 -15.25 7.40 17.59
N ASP A 187 -15.03 7.45 16.27
CA ASP A 187 -15.73 6.59 15.32
C ASP A 187 -15.20 5.16 15.41
N VAL A 188 -13.91 5.01 15.67
CA VAL A 188 -13.28 3.69 15.86
C VAL A 188 -13.76 3.05 17.16
N LYS A 189 -13.94 3.81 18.24
CA LYS A 189 -14.51 3.28 19.50
C LYS A 189 -15.88 2.63 19.28
N LEU A 190 -16.72 3.23 18.43
CA LEU A 190 -18.02 2.65 18.06
C LEU A 190 -17.86 1.35 17.27
N LEU A 191 -16.87 1.28 16.36
CA LEU A 191 -16.57 0.04 15.64
C LEU A 191 -16.06 -1.06 16.57
N LEU A 192 -15.21 -0.73 17.54
CA LEU A 192 -14.69 -1.69 18.50
C LEU A 192 -15.80 -2.24 19.37
N ALA A 193 -16.70 -1.40 19.88
CA ALA A 193 -17.86 -1.85 20.63
C ALA A 193 -18.80 -2.77 19.82
N LYS A 194 -18.82 -2.61 18.49
CA LYS A 194 -19.67 -3.41 17.59
C LYS A 194 -19.05 -4.73 17.16
N TYR A 195 -17.74 -4.75 16.85
CA TYR A 195 -17.09 -5.88 16.19
C TYR A 195 -16.03 -6.59 17.02
N ARG A 196 -15.53 -5.94 18.08
CA ARG A 196 -14.53 -6.55 18.95
C ARG A 196 -15.24 -7.17 20.13
N ARG A 197 -15.07 -8.47 20.31
CA ARG A 197 -15.45 -9.15 21.54
C ARG A 197 -14.49 -8.67 22.62
N GLU A 198 -14.97 -7.77 23.47
CA GLU A 198 -14.23 -7.43 24.68
C GLU A 198 -13.91 -8.74 25.41
N ALA A 199 -12.61 -8.99 25.62
CA ALA A 199 -12.25 -9.85 26.72
C ALA A 199 -12.76 -9.13 27.97
N LEU A 200 -13.86 -9.64 28.55
CA LEU A 200 -14.31 -9.37 29.92
C LEU A 200 -13.20 -9.76 30.91
N GLY A 201 -12.08 -9.02 30.92
CA GLY A 201 -10.84 -9.49 31.50
C GLY A 201 -9.71 -8.46 31.52
N TRP A 202 -10.01 -7.21 31.83
CA TRP A 202 -9.06 -6.32 32.51
C TRP A 202 -9.73 -5.77 33.78
N ALA A 203 -10.05 -6.69 34.70
CA ALA A 203 -10.20 -6.40 36.11
C ALA A 203 -9.17 -7.28 36.84
N GLY A 204 -8.14 -6.64 37.38
CA GLY A 204 -7.02 -7.23 38.10
C GLY A 204 -5.99 -6.17 38.42
#